data_AF-A0A5N6JIA0-F1
#
_entry.id   AF-A0A5N6JIA0-F1
#
_cell.length_a   1.000
_cell.length_b   1.000
_cell.length_c   1.000
_cell.angle_alpha   90.00
_cell.angle_beta   90.00
_cell.angle_gamma   90.00
#
_symmetry.space_group_name_H-M   'P 1'
#
loop_
_entity.id
_entity.type
_entity.pdbx_description
1 polymer ?
#
loop_
_entity_poly.entity_id
_entity_poly.type
_entity_poly.pdbx_seq_one_letter_code
_entity_poly.pdbx_strand_id
1 'polypeptide(L)'
;MALRSALSLGINLRLVDGRTHYTSKEARSRLWWSIYLLEHQLTSVTGRVSCVSENLSSTPLPVPFEEDDFCKPEVLCLFQDASMRESRLKLTLLQTEEEARSSAEWLLTCEPTPSVFFHCLVDLTSITQAVMNKVYSIQALREPSGRIHPRIRKYGKTLETWLSKLPQAFRFTEPHSERFHAPAADDPFQRERICLAFNFYSAKITLCRPCVTHANLKGSTSSQPAKTTHADLRNEMAVSCLRSACSLTSILPEEPDIHWLVRVSPWWTILHYLMQANTALLLGLSCWSIPELFKDTKPISPATPPINTQTMLKACKKVIRWLHTMSYTNTAARRAFLFCDSFIRRIAPSLGLDLTGLPDGASLPSHTDSIWMMADGPEEIC
;
A
#
# COMPACT_ATOMS: atom_id res chain seq x y z
N MET A 1 -1.55 -8.90 21.33
CA MET A 1 -1.31 -10.17 22.07
C MET A 1 -0.61 -11.19 21.18
N ALA A 2 -1.19 -11.61 20.04
CA ALA A 2 -0.60 -12.61 19.14
C ALA A 2 0.87 -12.34 18.76
N LEU A 3 1.21 -11.10 18.36
CA LEU A 3 2.61 -10.73 18.04
C LEU A 3 3.57 -10.98 19.20
N ARG A 4 3.22 -10.52 20.41
CA ARG A 4 4.06 -10.68 21.61
C ARG A 4 4.22 -12.15 21.97
N SER A 5 3.16 -12.95 21.86
CA SER A 5 3.20 -14.39 22.06
C SER A 5 4.13 -15.06 21.03
N ALA A 6 4.03 -14.69 19.75
CA ALA A 6 4.89 -15.23 18.70
C ALA A 6 6.38 -14.91 18.95
N LEU A 7 6.69 -13.68 19.36
CA LEU A 7 8.04 -13.27 19.75
C LEU A 7 8.54 -14.07 20.97
N SER A 8 7.71 -14.22 22.01
CA SER A 8 8.06 -14.98 23.22
C SER A 8 8.31 -16.45 22.93
N LEU A 9 7.62 -17.02 21.95
CA LEU A 9 7.80 -18.41 21.50
C LEU A 9 8.94 -18.54 20.48
N GLY A 10 9.59 -17.44 20.08
CA GLY A 10 10.65 -17.41 19.07
C GLY A 10 10.18 -17.79 17.66
N ILE A 11 8.91 -17.55 17.32
CA ILE A 11 8.31 -17.90 16.02
C ILE A 11 8.93 -17.07 14.88
N ASN A 12 9.41 -15.88 15.21
CA ASN A 12 10.17 -14.95 14.38
C ASN A 12 11.62 -15.39 14.04
N LEU A 13 12.08 -16.49 14.63
CA LEU A 13 13.45 -16.96 14.48
C LEU A 13 13.53 -18.14 13.50
N ARG A 14 14.57 -18.15 12.66
CA ARG A 14 14.91 -19.28 11.78
C ARG A 14 15.19 -20.54 12.60
N LEU A 15 14.42 -21.59 12.34
CA LEU A 15 14.63 -22.91 12.95
C LEU A 15 15.65 -23.70 12.10
N VAL A 16 16.84 -23.98 12.65
CA VAL A 16 17.96 -24.64 11.95
C VAL A 16 18.18 -26.09 12.42
N ASP A 17 17.34 -26.60 13.33
CA ASP A 17 17.52 -27.93 13.91
C ASP A 17 17.33 -29.06 12.87
N GLY A 18 18.04 -30.18 13.03
CA GLY A 18 17.87 -31.34 12.13
C GLY A 18 16.67 -32.25 12.47
N ARG A 19 16.00 -32.00 13.60
CA ARG A 19 14.99 -32.92 14.17
C ARG A 19 13.57 -32.58 13.72
N THR A 20 13.29 -31.29 13.52
CA THR A 20 11.96 -30.84 13.10
C THR A 20 11.77 -31.05 11.61
N HIS A 21 10.63 -31.66 11.24
CA HIS A 21 10.25 -31.87 9.85
C HIS A 21 10.08 -30.53 9.10
N TYR A 22 10.41 -30.51 7.80
CA TYR A 22 10.39 -29.27 7.01
C TYR A 22 8.99 -28.67 6.89
N THR A 23 7.93 -29.50 6.86
CA THR A 23 6.53 -29.01 6.89
C THR A 23 6.26 -28.18 8.13
N SER A 24 6.65 -28.68 9.31
CA SER A 24 6.46 -27.97 10.58
C SER A 24 7.26 -26.67 10.65
N LYS A 25 8.47 -26.64 10.08
CA LYS A 25 9.27 -25.41 9.96
C LYS A 25 8.58 -24.39 9.06
N GLU A 26 8.04 -24.83 7.94
CA GLU A 26 7.34 -23.97 7.00
C GLU A 26 6.01 -23.45 7.58
N ALA A 27 5.21 -24.30 8.24
CA ALA A 27 4.00 -23.89 8.93
C ALA A 27 4.28 -22.79 9.97
N ARG A 28 5.37 -22.93 10.74
CA ARG A 28 5.83 -21.90 11.68
C ARG A 28 6.25 -20.61 10.98
N SER A 29 6.95 -20.70 9.85
CA SER A 29 7.33 -19.56 9.01
C SER A 29 6.10 -18.81 8.50
N ARG A 30 5.13 -19.52 7.93
CA ARG A 30 3.87 -18.94 7.44
C ARG A 30 3.09 -18.28 8.57
N LEU A 31 3.00 -18.91 9.74
CA LEU A 31 2.36 -18.32 10.93
C LEU A 31 3.02 -17.00 11.35
N TRP A 32 4.35 -16.93 11.39
CA TRP A 32 5.07 -15.68 11.66
C TRP A 32 4.65 -14.58 10.68
N TRP A 33 4.72 -14.89 9.39
CA TRP A 33 4.42 -13.93 8.34
C TRP A 33 2.95 -13.50 8.32
N SER A 34 2.00 -14.39 8.62
CA SER A 34 0.59 -14.02 8.79
C SER A 34 0.39 -13.02 9.94
N ILE A 35 1.05 -13.24 11.07
CA ILE A 35 1.01 -12.31 12.21
C ILE A 35 1.67 -10.97 11.84
N TYR A 36 2.80 -11.02 11.13
CA TYR A 36 3.50 -9.84 10.63
C TYR A 36 2.63 -8.99 9.71
N LEU A 37 1.97 -9.62 8.72
CA LEU A 37 1.08 -8.95 7.77
C LEU A 37 -0.08 -8.26 8.51
N LEU A 38 -0.70 -8.95 9.45
CA LEU A 38 -1.81 -8.40 10.24
C LEU A 38 -1.36 -7.21 11.09
N GLU A 39 -0.22 -7.32 11.78
CA GLU A 39 0.35 -6.22 12.56
C GLU A 39 0.65 -5.00 11.68
N HIS A 40 1.25 -5.23 10.50
CA HIS A 40 1.53 -4.17 9.53
C HIS A 40 0.26 -3.44 9.12
N GLN A 41 -0.78 -4.18 8.74
CA GLN A 41 -2.06 -3.60 8.33
C GLN A 41 -2.74 -2.83 9.46
N LEU A 42 -2.76 -3.38 10.68
CA LEU A 42 -3.32 -2.69 11.85
C LEU A 42 -2.55 -1.41 12.19
N THR A 43 -1.22 -1.45 12.12
CA THR A 43 -0.35 -0.28 12.29
C THR A 43 -0.69 0.79 11.27
N SER A 44 -0.78 0.41 9.99
CA SER A 44 -1.09 1.35 8.91
C SER A 44 -2.49 1.97 9.04
N VAL A 45 -3.50 1.15 9.37
CA VAL A 45 -4.89 1.60 9.55
C VAL A 45 -5.04 2.52 10.75
N THR A 46 -4.42 2.19 11.88
CA THR A 46 -4.59 2.93 13.14
C THR A 46 -3.61 4.08 13.33
N GLY A 47 -2.57 4.16 12.50
CA GLY A 47 -1.47 5.11 12.66
C GLY A 47 -0.60 4.87 13.90
N ARG A 48 -0.76 3.73 14.58
CA ARG A 48 0.05 3.36 15.74
C ARG A 48 1.46 2.98 15.30
N VAL A 49 2.43 3.05 16.21
CA VAL A 49 3.80 2.61 15.93
C VAL A 49 3.83 1.08 15.93
N SER A 50 4.39 0.50 14.87
CA SER A 50 4.57 -0.96 14.78
C SER A 50 5.55 -1.42 15.84
N CYS A 51 5.21 -2.52 16.51
CA CYS A 51 6.13 -3.20 17.42
C CYS A 51 7.16 -4.05 16.67
N VAL A 52 7.08 -4.13 15.34
CA VAL A 52 7.96 -4.95 14.50
C VAL A 52 9.07 -4.09 13.87
N SER A 53 10.29 -4.29 14.35
CA SER A 53 11.49 -3.73 13.72
C SER A 53 12.12 -4.73 12.75
N GLU A 54 12.89 -4.22 11.79
CA GLU A 54 13.60 -5.04 10.78
C GLU A 54 14.50 -6.10 11.41
N ASN A 55 14.98 -5.89 12.64
CA ASN A 55 15.94 -6.76 13.32
C ASN A 55 15.26 -7.85 14.16
N LEU A 56 13.92 -7.87 14.22
CA LEU A 56 13.18 -8.83 15.03
C LEU A 56 12.88 -10.14 14.30
N SER A 57 13.18 -10.28 13.01
CA SER A 57 12.90 -11.49 12.24
C SER A 57 14.17 -12.03 11.60
N SER A 58 14.45 -13.31 11.79
CA SER A 58 15.42 -14.06 10.96
C SER A 58 14.75 -15.10 10.06
N THR A 59 13.43 -15.19 10.08
CA THR A 59 12.63 -16.05 9.21
C THR A 59 12.80 -15.63 7.74
N PRO A 60 13.14 -16.55 6.82
CA PRO A 60 13.20 -16.26 5.39
C PRO A 60 11.78 -16.06 4.81
N LEU A 61 11.67 -15.62 3.56
CA LEU A 61 10.37 -15.58 2.87
C LEU A 61 9.69 -16.97 2.90
N PRO A 62 8.34 -17.01 2.96
CA PRO A 62 7.62 -18.28 2.90
C PRO A 62 7.87 -18.98 1.57
N VAL A 63 7.87 -20.31 1.61
CA VAL A 63 8.11 -21.14 0.43
C VAL A 63 6.93 -20.99 -0.54
N PRO A 64 7.17 -20.67 -1.83
CA PRO A 64 6.13 -20.37 -2.81
C PRO A 64 5.56 -21.65 -3.46
N PHE A 65 5.34 -22.70 -2.66
CA PHE A 65 4.76 -23.98 -3.10
C PHE A 65 3.68 -24.42 -2.11
N GLU A 66 2.66 -25.13 -2.58
CA GLU A 66 1.64 -25.71 -1.71
C GLU A 66 2.21 -26.91 -0.94
N GLU A 67 1.61 -27.23 0.21
CA GLU A 67 2.09 -28.32 1.08
C GLU A 67 2.06 -29.68 0.36
N ASP A 68 1.07 -29.90 -0.50
CA ASP A 68 0.93 -31.10 -1.34
C ASP A 68 2.13 -31.32 -2.27
N ASP A 69 2.81 -30.24 -2.65
CA ASP A 69 3.95 -30.25 -3.55
C ASP A 69 5.29 -30.43 -2.85
N PHE A 70 5.33 -30.46 -1.52
CA PHE A 70 6.61 -30.52 -0.78
C PHE A 70 7.40 -31.82 -1.00
N CYS A 71 6.74 -32.88 -1.46
CA CYS A 71 7.38 -34.13 -1.82
C CYS A 71 8.07 -34.09 -3.19
N LYS A 72 7.83 -33.05 -4.02
CA LYS A 72 8.48 -32.92 -5.34
C LYS A 72 10.00 -32.73 -5.15
N PRO A 73 10.85 -33.38 -5.97
CA PRO A 73 12.31 -33.32 -5.81
C PRO A 73 12.88 -31.90 -5.81
N GLU A 74 12.34 -31.02 -6.65
CA GLU A 74 12.74 -29.61 -6.75
C GLU A 74 12.46 -28.82 -5.45
N VAL A 75 11.34 -29.11 -4.78
CA VAL A 75 10.95 -28.46 -3.53
C VAL A 75 11.73 -29.07 -2.35
N LEU A 76 11.94 -30.39 -2.35
CA LEU A 76 12.80 -31.06 -1.37
C LEU A 76 14.23 -30.51 -1.39
N CYS A 77 14.77 -30.22 -2.58
CA CYS A 77 16.09 -29.60 -2.72
C CYS A 77 16.15 -28.24 -2.00
N LEU A 78 15.10 -27.42 -2.10
CA LEU A 78 14.98 -26.14 -1.40
C LEU A 78 14.94 -26.30 0.14
N PHE A 79 14.46 -27.43 0.66
CA PHE A 79 14.46 -27.70 2.10
C PHE A 79 15.79 -28.28 2.60
N GLN A 80 16.51 -29.01 1.74
CA GLN A 80 17.75 -29.70 2.08
C GLN A 80 18.99 -28.82 1.90
N ASP A 81 19.02 -27.97 0.87
CA ASP A 81 20.12 -27.05 0.59
C ASP A 81 19.87 -25.68 1.25
N ALA A 82 20.59 -25.43 2.34
CA ALA A 82 20.49 -24.18 3.10
C ALA A 82 20.93 -22.94 2.30
N SER A 83 21.91 -23.07 1.40
CA SER A 83 22.43 -21.98 0.57
C SER A 83 21.43 -21.61 -0.53
N MET A 84 20.88 -22.64 -1.19
CA MET A 84 19.80 -22.45 -2.15
C MET A 84 18.58 -21.81 -1.49
N ARG A 85 18.18 -22.30 -0.30
CA ARG A 85 17.06 -21.72 0.44
C ARG A 85 17.27 -20.25 0.75
N GLU A 86 18.47 -19.89 1.23
CA GLU A 86 18.78 -18.53 1.62
C GLU A 86 18.83 -17.58 0.43
N SER A 87 19.38 -18.02 -0.70
CA SER A 87 19.39 -17.23 -1.93
C SER A 87 17.98 -17.03 -2.53
N ARG A 88 17.16 -18.08 -2.56
CA ARG A 88 15.81 -18.04 -3.17
C ARG A 88 14.76 -17.34 -2.31
N LEU A 89 14.85 -17.46 -0.98
CA LEU A 89 13.87 -16.92 -0.04
C LEU A 89 14.35 -15.61 0.64
N LYS A 90 15.28 -14.90 -0.01
CA LYS A 90 15.78 -13.60 0.44
C LYS A 90 14.76 -12.50 0.15
N LEU A 91 14.49 -11.64 1.12
CA LEU A 91 13.65 -10.44 0.95
C LEU A 91 14.24 -9.51 -0.11
N THR A 92 13.39 -8.92 -0.96
CA THR A 92 13.84 -7.97 -2.01
C THR A 92 14.61 -6.79 -1.41
N LEU A 93 14.26 -6.36 -0.19
CA LEU A 93 14.97 -5.26 0.50
C LEU A 93 16.46 -5.57 0.78
N LEU A 94 16.84 -6.85 0.80
CA LEU A 94 18.18 -7.35 1.08
C LEU A 94 18.91 -7.84 -0.19
N GLN A 95 18.24 -7.84 -1.34
CA GLN A 95 18.79 -8.38 -2.58
C GLN A 95 19.68 -7.37 -3.33
N THR A 96 20.69 -7.85 -4.03
CA THR A 96 21.34 -7.12 -5.14
C THR A 96 20.48 -7.21 -6.41
N GLU A 97 20.83 -6.43 -7.44
CA GLU A 97 20.12 -6.48 -8.74
C GLU A 97 20.24 -7.87 -9.40
N GLU A 98 21.39 -8.51 -9.28
CA GLU A 98 21.65 -9.84 -9.82
C GLU A 98 20.85 -10.91 -9.08
N GLU A 99 20.81 -10.83 -7.74
CA GLU A 99 19.99 -11.72 -6.91
C GLU A 99 18.50 -11.55 -7.21
N ALA A 100 18.04 -10.30 -7.37
CA ALA A 100 16.65 -10.01 -7.73
C ALA A 100 16.27 -10.58 -9.09
N ARG A 101 17.16 -10.50 -10.09
CA ARG A 101 16.95 -11.10 -11.43
C ARG A 101 16.85 -12.62 -11.35
N SER A 102 17.79 -13.27 -10.65
CA SER A 102 17.76 -14.72 -10.44
C SER A 102 16.51 -15.17 -9.67
N SER A 103 16.08 -14.39 -8.69
CA SER A 103 14.83 -14.62 -7.94
C SER A 103 13.60 -14.49 -8.85
N ALA A 104 13.55 -13.50 -9.74
CA ALA A 104 12.49 -13.35 -10.73
C ALA A 104 12.42 -14.57 -11.68
N GLU A 105 13.56 -14.98 -12.23
CA GLU A 105 13.65 -16.13 -13.15
C GLU A 105 13.15 -17.42 -12.49
N TRP A 106 13.44 -17.62 -11.21
CA TRP A 106 12.94 -18.78 -10.46
C TRP A 106 11.45 -18.68 -10.10
N LEU A 107 10.95 -17.50 -9.74
CA LEU A 107 9.51 -17.32 -9.50
C LEU A 107 8.68 -17.60 -10.76
N LEU A 108 9.23 -17.40 -11.96
CA LEU A 108 8.58 -17.76 -13.22
C LEU A 108 8.41 -19.28 -13.40
N THR A 109 9.21 -20.11 -12.73
CA THR A 109 9.06 -21.57 -12.78
C THR A 109 8.03 -22.10 -11.78
N CYS A 110 7.53 -21.24 -10.88
CA CYS A 110 6.54 -21.62 -9.88
C CYS A 110 5.13 -21.51 -10.47
N GLU A 111 4.31 -22.55 -10.25
CA GLU A 111 2.88 -22.52 -10.58
C GLU A 111 2.15 -21.42 -9.80
N PRO A 112 1.21 -20.68 -10.41
CA PRO A 112 0.50 -19.59 -9.75
C PRO A 112 -0.47 -20.13 -8.68
N THR A 113 0.00 -20.15 -7.43
CA THR A 113 -0.71 -20.70 -6.27
C THR A 113 -0.90 -19.65 -5.17
N PRO A 114 -1.80 -19.88 -4.19
CA PRO A 114 -1.91 -19.04 -3.01
C PRO A 114 -0.59 -18.86 -2.26
N SER A 115 0.29 -19.87 -2.24
CA SER A 115 1.63 -19.78 -1.63
C SER A 115 2.55 -18.80 -2.35
N VAL A 116 2.55 -18.75 -3.69
CA VAL A 116 3.30 -17.73 -4.46
C VAL A 116 2.73 -16.34 -4.19
N PHE A 117 1.39 -16.19 -4.17
CA PHE A 117 0.76 -14.91 -3.83
C PHE A 117 1.17 -14.44 -2.42
N PHE A 118 1.12 -15.34 -1.43
CA PHE A 118 1.53 -15.05 -0.06
C PHE A 118 3.00 -14.63 0.02
N HIS A 119 3.88 -15.31 -0.71
CA HIS A 119 5.28 -14.93 -0.84
C HIS A 119 5.45 -13.49 -1.36
N CYS A 120 4.78 -13.14 -2.46
CA CYS A 120 4.85 -11.80 -3.04
C CYS A 120 4.30 -10.73 -2.07
N LEU A 121 3.18 -11.01 -1.40
CA LEU A 121 2.55 -10.10 -0.44
C LEU A 121 3.43 -9.84 0.78
N VAL A 122 4.07 -10.88 1.33
CA VAL A 122 5.01 -10.77 2.45
C VAL A 122 6.21 -9.92 2.09
N ASP A 123 6.77 -10.12 0.90
CA ASP A 123 7.93 -9.36 0.45
C ASP A 123 7.60 -7.87 0.28
N LEU A 124 6.45 -7.56 -0.36
CA LEU A 124 5.95 -6.18 -0.49
C LEU A 124 5.72 -5.51 0.86
N THR A 125 5.09 -6.25 1.78
CA THR A 125 4.75 -5.74 3.11
C THR A 125 6.01 -5.47 3.92
N SER A 126 7.04 -6.31 3.77
CA SER A 126 8.35 -6.10 4.39
C SER A 126 9.04 -4.82 3.90
N ILE A 127 8.98 -4.54 2.59
CA ILE A 127 9.46 -3.27 2.03
C ILE A 127 8.66 -2.09 2.62
N THR A 128 7.33 -2.20 2.67
CA THR A 128 6.45 -1.14 3.18
C THR A 128 6.69 -0.87 4.67
N GLN A 129 6.91 -1.90 5.47
CA GLN A 129 7.27 -1.76 6.88
C GLN A 129 8.63 -1.08 7.06
N ALA A 130 9.62 -1.40 6.22
CA ALA A 130 10.91 -0.73 6.21
C ALA A 130 10.76 0.77 5.89
N VAL A 131 9.90 1.12 4.92
CA VAL A 131 9.54 2.52 4.62
C VAL A 131 8.97 3.22 5.85
N MET A 132 7.98 2.62 6.53
CA MET A 132 7.40 3.21 7.75
C MET A 132 8.46 3.42 8.83
N ASN A 133 9.31 2.42 9.07
CA ASN A 133 10.33 2.47 10.12
C ASN A 133 11.46 3.47 9.81
N LYS A 134 11.87 3.66 8.54
CA LYS A 134 13.00 4.54 8.19
C LYS A 134 12.62 5.94 7.71
N VAL A 135 11.42 6.12 7.17
CA VAL A 135 10.95 7.43 6.68
C VAL A 135 10.15 8.16 7.76
N TYR A 136 9.44 7.44 8.61
CA TYR A 136 8.56 8.01 9.64
C TYR A 136 9.05 7.79 11.08
N SER A 137 10.29 7.35 11.29
CA SER A 137 10.86 7.31 12.64
C SER A 137 11.05 8.71 13.22
N ILE A 138 11.00 8.80 14.55
CA ILE A 138 11.32 10.04 15.30
C ILE A 138 12.71 10.56 14.91
N GLN A 139 13.67 9.64 14.69
CA GLN A 139 15.00 10.00 14.24
C GLN A 139 14.98 10.62 12.85
N ALA A 140 14.26 10.01 11.89
CA ALA A 140 14.13 10.56 10.53
C ALA A 140 13.44 11.93 10.52
N LEU A 141 12.47 12.18 11.40
CA LEU A 141 11.80 13.48 11.55
C LEU A 141 12.72 14.58 12.10
N ARG A 142 13.75 14.21 12.87
CA ARG A 142 14.74 15.14 13.44
C ARG A 142 15.93 15.39 12.50
N GLU A 143 16.09 14.57 11.47
CA GLU A 143 17.17 14.73 10.49
C GLU A 143 16.87 15.87 9.49
N PRO A 144 17.90 16.60 9.03
CA PRO A 144 17.73 17.57 7.95
C PRO A 144 17.13 16.91 6.70
N SER A 145 16.23 17.62 6.01
CA SER A 145 15.51 17.11 4.82
C SER A 145 16.41 16.53 3.73
N GLY A 146 17.70 16.87 3.69
CA GLY A 146 18.67 16.27 2.77
C GLY A 146 18.85 14.75 2.91
N ARG A 147 18.55 14.14 4.06
CA ARG A 147 18.73 12.70 4.30
C ARG A 147 17.46 11.86 4.04
N ILE A 148 16.28 12.46 3.93
CA ILE A 148 15.04 11.72 3.62
C ILE A 148 14.99 11.33 2.14
N HIS A 149 15.48 12.18 1.25
CA HIS A 149 15.42 11.97 -0.19
C HIS A 149 16.18 10.74 -0.70
N PRO A 150 17.43 10.45 -0.25
CA PRO A 150 18.12 9.22 -0.63
C PRO A 150 17.38 7.96 -0.18
N ARG A 151 16.75 7.99 1.02
CA ARG A 151 15.94 6.87 1.51
C ARG A 151 14.72 6.66 0.64
N ILE A 152 14.03 7.75 0.29
CA ILE A 152 12.87 7.70 -0.59
C ILE A 152 13.24 7.08 -1.95
N ARG A 153 14.36 7.52 -2.56
CA ARG A 153 14.84 6.95 -3.83
C ARG A 153 15.21 5.48 -3.70
N LYS A 154 15.91 5.09 -2.63
CA LYS A 154 16.28 3.70 -2.36
C LYS A 154 15.05 2.80 -2.32
N TYR A 155 14.06 3.14 -1.50
CA TYR A 155 12.85 2.33 -1.37
C TYR A 155 11.95 2.40 -2.59
N GLY A 156 11.94 3.52 -3.33
CA GLY A 156 11.27 3.62 -4.62
C GLY A 156 11.82 2.61 -5.62
N LYS A 157 13.14 2.58 -5.78
CA LYS A 157 13.82 1.56 -6.59
C LYS A 157 13.55 0.13 -6.09
N THR A 158 13.52 -0.08 -4.78
CA THR A 158 13.23 -1.40 -4.19
C THR A 158 11.81 -1.87 -4.55
N LEU A 159 10.82 -0.96 -4.54
CA LEU A 159 9.45 -1.26 -4.98
C LEU A 159 9.38 -1.57 -6.48
N GLU A 160 10.13 -0.86 -7.31
CA GLU A 160 10.24 -1.14 -8.76
C GLU A 160 10.88 -2.52 -9.02
N THR A 161 11.94 -2.86 -8.28
CA THR A 161 12.57 -4.19 -8.32
C THR A 161 11.60 -5.28 -7.87
N TRP A 162 10.81 -5.05 -6.82
CA TRP A 162 9.78 -5.99 -6.40
C TRP A 162 8.70 -6.18 -7.48
N LEU A 163 8.25 -5.09 -8.10
CA LEU A 163 7.24 -5.13 -9.16
C LEU A 163 7.71 -5.93 -10.38
N SER A 164 8.98 -5.77 -10.78
CA SER A 164 9.54 -6.49 -11.95
C SER A 164 9.65 -8.00 -11.74
N LYS A 165 9.80 -8.45 -10.48
CA LYS A 165 9.84 -9.85 -10.08
C LYS A 165 8.49 -10.56 -10.11
N LEU A 166 7.36 -9.84 -10.19
CA LEU A 166 6.04 -10.47 -10.12
C LEU A 166 5.80 -11.46 -11.27
N PRO A 167 5.35 -12.69 -10.96
CA PRO A 167 4.89 -13.64 -11.97
C PRO A 167 3.76 -13.06 -12.82
N GLN A 168 3.67 -13.47 -14.09
CA GLN A 168 2.68 -12.96 -15.03
C GLN A 168 1.24 -13.11 -14.51
N ALA A 169 0.94 -14.21 -13.83
CA ALA A 169 -0.37 -14.48 -13.24
C ALA A 169 -0.81 -13.41 -12.21
N PHE A 170 0.13 -12.74 -11.54
CA PHE A 170 -0.14 -11.73 -10.52
C PHE A 170 0.24 -10.31 -10.93
N ARG A 171 0.67 -10.09 -12.18
CA ARG A 171 0.92 -8.75 -12.70
C ARG A 171 -0.39 -7.97 -12.81
N PHE A 172 -0.38 -6.76 -12.24
CA PHE A 172 -1.52 -5.85 -12.22
C PHE A 172 -1.25 -4.53 -12.95
N THR A 173 -0.13 -4.42 -13.66
CA THR A 173 0.24 -3.21 -14.41
C THR A 173 0.34 -3.45 -15.91
N GLU A 174 0.16 -2.38 -16.69
CA GLU A 174 0.43 -2.37 -18.12
C GLU A 174 1.91 -2.71 -18.40
N PRO A 175 2.24 -3.37 -19.54
CA PRO A 175 3.63 -3.61 -19.92
C PRO A 175 4.43 -2.31 -19.99
N HIS A 176 5.63 -2.28 -19.38
CA HIS A 176 6.53 -1.12 -19.36
C HIS A 176 5.95 0.14 -18.68
N SER A 177 4.95 -0.04 -17.83
CA SER A 177 4.23 1.04 -17.17
C SER A 177 3.84 0.62 -15.75
N GLU A 178 3.72 1.59 -14.84
CA GLU A 178 3.19 1.37 -13.49
C GLU A 178 1.68 1.62 -13.42
N ARG A 179 1.02 1.87 -14.55
CA ARG A 179 -0.42 2.08 -14.59
C ARG A 179 -1.14 0.77 -14.33
N PHE A 180 -2.20 0.86 -13.54
CA PHE A 180 -3.03 -0.26 -13.21
C PHE A 180 -3.71 -0.81 -14.48
N HIS A 181 -3.58 -2.11 -14.69
CA HIS A 181 -4.26 -2.85 -15.73
C HIS A 181 -5.39 -3.67 -15.07
N ALA A 182 -6.64 -3.29 -15.35
CA ALA A 182 -7.79 -3.98 -14.78
C ALA A 182 -7.82 -5.45 -15.26
N PRO A 183 -7.93 -6.43 -14.35
CA PRO A 183 -8.12 -7.82 -14.72
C PRO A 183 -9.47 -8.02 -15.41
N ALA A 184 -9.57 -9.04 -16.28
CA ALA A 184 -10.84 -9.46 -16.84
C ALA A 184 -11.81 -9.93 -15.73
N ALA A 185 -13.11 -9.93 -16.01
CA ALA A 185 -14.14 -10.28 -15.02
C ALA A 185 -14.04 -11.75 -14.57
N ASP A 186 -13.54 -12.61 -15.44
CA ASP A 186 -13.33 -14.05 -15.28
C ASP A 186 -11.87 -14.43 -14.99
N ASP A 187 -11.00 -13.45 -14.69
CA ASP A 187 -9.60 -13.71 -14.36
C ASP A 187 -9.50 -14.52 -13.05
N PRO A 188 -8.87 -15.71 -13.07
CA PRO A 188 -8.82 -16.59 -11.89
C PRO A 188 -8.01 -16.00 -10.73
N PHE A 189 -7.14 -15.02 -10.99
CA PHE A 189 -6.27 -14.37 -10.01
C PHE A 189 -6.66 -12.90 -9.76
N GLN A 190 -7.92 -12.56 -10.06
CA GLN A 190 -8.44 -11.20 -9.96
C GLN A 190 -8.22 -10.62 -8.54
N ARG A 191 -8.48 -11.40 -7.49
CA ARG A 191 -8.38 -10.96 -6.10
C ARG A 191 -6.94 -10.69 -5.71
N GLU A 192 -6.03 -11.57 -6.11
CA GLU A 192 -4.60 -11.50 -5.84
C GLU A 192 -4.00 -10.27 -6.50
N ARG A 193 -4.30 -10.04 -7.79
CA ARG A 193 -3.86 -8.84 -8.52
C ARG A 193 -4.37 -7.56 -7.88
N ILE A 194 -5.65 -7.51 -7.51
CA ILE A 194 -6.24 -6.33 -6.88
C ILE A 194 -5.65 -6.09 -5.48
N CYS A 195 -5.44 -7.15 -4.70
CA CYS A 195 -4.80 -7.06 -3.39
C CYS A 195 -3.36 -6.52 -3.51
N LEU A 196 -2.55 -7.06 -4.42
CA LEU A 196 -1.19 -6.59 -4.66
C LEU A 196 -1.17 -5.15 -5.16
N ALA A 197 -2.08 -4.76 -6.05
CA ALA A 197 -2.20 -3.40 -6.56
C ALA A 197 -2.50 -2.40 -5.44
N PHE A 198 -3.49 -2.70 -4.58
CA PHE A 198 -3.81 -1.84 -3.43
C PHE A 198 -2.60 -1.66 -2.50
N ASN A 199 -1.93 -2.76 -2.14
CA ASN A 199 -0.77 -2.70 -1.26
C ASN A 199 0.40 -1.95 -1.91
N PHE A 200 0.64 -2.15 -3.21
CA PHE A 200 1.75 -1.52 -3.92
C PHE A 200 1.56 0.00 -4.04
N TYR A 201 0.41 0.46 -4.51
CA TYR A 201 0.16 1.89 -4.62
C TYR A 201 0.05 2.55 -3.24
N SER A 202 -0.49 1.86 -2.24
CA SER A 202 -0.47 2.33 -0.85
C SER A 202 0.95 2.50 -0.30
N ALA A 203 1.86 1.56 -0.62
CA ALA A 203 3.27 1.66 -0.26
C ALA A 203 3.94 2.86 -0.93
N LYS A 204 3.67 3.09 -2.23
CA LYS A 204 4.18 4.28 -2.95
C LYS A 204 3.63 5.59 -2.37
N ILE A 205 2.33 5.68 -2.08
CA ILE A 205 1.75 6.86 -1.43
C ILE A 205 2.44 7.10 -0.08
N THR A 206 2.61 6.06 0.74
CA THR A 206 3.29 6.14 2.04
C THR A 206 4.72 6.62 1.90
N LEU A 207 5.46 6.09 0.93
CA LEU A 207 6.85 6.48 0.67
C LEU A 207 6.99 7.97 0.28
N CYS A 208 6.07 8.46 -0.55
CA CYS A 208 6.16 9.76 -1.19
C CYS A 208 5.41 10.88 -0.45
N ARG A 209 4.49 10.55 0.47
CA ARG A 209 3.65 11.50 1.22
C ARG A 209 4.41 12.60 1.98
N PRO A 210 5.62 12.41 2.55
CA PRO A 210 6.33 13.49 3.21
C PRO A 210 6.61 14.66 2.25
N CYS A 211 6.83 14.38 0.96
CA CYS A 211 7.10 15.40 -0.05
C CYS A 211 5.87 16.24 -0.41
N VAL A 212 4.66 15.68 -0.29
CA VAL A 212 3.39 16.42 -0.48
C VAL A 212 3.13 17.35 0.71
N THR A 213 3.47 16.91 1.93
CA THR A 213 3.15 17.64 3.16
C THR A 213 4.20 18.72 3.50
N HIS A 214 5.49 18.44 3.31
CA HIS A 214 6.59 19.35 3.65
C HIS A 214 6.83 20.47 2.63
N ALA A 215 6.27 20.39 1.41
CA ALA A 215 6.21 21.54 0.50
C ALA A 215 5.50 22.73 1.17
N ASN A 216 4.54 22.44 2.06
CA ASN A 216 3.62 23.43 2.63
C ASN A 216 4.13 24.10 3.93
N LEU A 217 5.13 23.54 4.60
CA LEU A 217 5.68 24.13 5.84
C LEU A 217 6.65 25.30 5.60
N LYS A 218 7.11 25.50 4.36
CA LYS A 218 8.02 26.61 3.99
C LYS A 218 7.34 27.74 3.21
N GLY A 219 6.01 27.69 3.09
CA GLY A 219 5.19 28.80 2.59
C GLY A 219 4.94 29.88 3.64
N SER A 220 6.01 30.37 4.29
CA SER A 220 6.06 31.67 4.97
C SER A 220 7.47 31.85 5.56
N THR A 221 8.09 33.00 5.28
CA THR A 221 9.26 33.58 5.99
C THR A 221 10.69 33.03 5.78
N SER A 222 11.03 32.30 4.71
CA SER A 222 12.44 31.95 4.43
C SER A 222 12.89 32.41 3.05
N SER A 223 13.36 33.66 2.96
CA SER A 223 14.07 34.26 1.84
C SER A 223 15.48 33.67 1.66
N GLN A 224 15.58 32.35 1.47
CA GLN A 224 16.81 31.68 1.08
C GLN A 224 16.49 30.70 -0.05
N PRO A 225 17.11 30.84 -1.23
CA PRO A 225 16.85 29.94 -2.35
C PRO A 225 17.32 28.54 -1.93
N ALA A 226 16.37 27.65 -1.69
CA ALA A 226 16.70 26.24 -1.55
C ALA A 226 17.40 25.82 -2.86
N LYS A 227 18.60 25.23 -2.75
CA LYS A 227 19.36 24.68 -3.89
C LYS A 227 18.39 23.93 -4.82
N THR A 228 18.27 24.39 -6.06
CA THR A 228 17.26 23.99 -7.06
C THR A 228 17.01 22.48 -7.11
N THR A 229 18.06 21.68 -7.05
CA THR A 229 18.01 20.20 -7.07
C THR A 229 17.14 19.55 -5.99
N HIS A 230 17.06 20.12 -4.78
CA HIS A 230 16.22 19.56 -3.70
C HIS A 230 14.73 19.87 -3.89
N ALA A 231 14.42 21.01 -4.50
CA ALA A 231 13.05 21.37 -4.84
C ALA A 231 12.53 20.48 -5.99
N ASP A 232 13.35 20.26 -7.02
CA ASP A 232 13.02 19.40 -8.15
C ASP A 232 12.71 17.96 -7.71
N LEU A 233 13.57 17.38 -6.86
CA LEU A 233 13.37 16.03 -6.34
C LEU A 233 12.14 15.93 -5.44
N ARG A 234 11.86 16.96 -4.62
CA ARG A 234 10.62 17.00 -3.83
C ARG A 234 9.41 17.02 -4.76
N ASN A 235 9.48 17.79 -5.84
CA ASN A 235 8.39 17.90 -6.79
C ASN A 235 8.12 16.57 -7.49
N GLU A 236 9.18 15.90 -7.95
CA GLU A 236 9.13 14.55 -8.54
C GLU A 236 8.44 13.56 -7.60
N MET A 237 8.85 13.52 -6.32
CA MET A 237 8.26 12.59 -5.36
C MET A 237 6.79 12.91 -5.05
N ALA A 238 6.42 14.19 -4.94
CA ALA A 238 5.03 14.56 -4.75
C ALA A 238 4.16 14.19 -5.97
N VAL A 239 4.66 14.38 -7.19
CA VAL A 239 4.00 13.90 -8.41
C VAL A 239 3.84 12.38 -8.39
N SER A 240 4.88 11.64 -7.97
CA SER A 240 4.81 10.18 -7.80
C SER A 240 3.74 9.77 -6.77
N CYS A 241 3.61 10.50 -5.67
CA CYS A 241 2.56 10.30 -4.67
C CYS A 241 1.16 10.46 -5.27
N LEU A 242 0.93 11.58 -5.97
CA LEU A 242 -0.37 11.90 -6.57
C LEU A 242 -0.73 10.93 -7.69
N ARG A 243 0.23 10.52 -8.53
CA ARG A 243 0.04 9.48 -9.55
C ARG A 243 -0.34 8.14 -8.91
N SER A 244 0.36 7.75 -7.84
CA SER A 244 0.05 6.51 -7.12
C SER A 244 -1.33 6.56 -6.48
N ALA A 245 -1.75 7.72 -5.97
CA ALA A 245 -3.11 7.92 -5.48
C ALA A 245 -4.16 7.77 -6.60
N CYS A 246 -3.94 8.39 -7.77
CA CYS A 246 -4.79 8.17 -8.93
C CYS A 246 -4.86 6.69 -9.34
N SER A 247 -3.72 6.00 -9.42
CA SER A 247 -3.68 4.57 -9.76
C SER A 247 -4.39 3.69 -8.73
N LEU A 248 -4.28 4.01 -7.43
CA LEU A 248 -5.04 3.32 -6.39
C LEU A 248 -6.55 3.51 -6.60
N THR A 249 -7.00 4.73 -6.89
CA THR A 249 -8.42 5.00 -7.15
C THR A 249 -8.93 4.36 -8.45
N SER A 250 -8.06 4.12 -9.44
CA SER A 250 -8.45 3.47 -10.69
C SER A 250 -8.69 1.96 -10.54
N ILE A 251 -8.30 1.34 -9.42
CA ILE A 251 -8.62 -0.06 -9.12
C ILE A 251 -10.13 -0.23 -8.92
N LEU A 252 -10.80 0.77 -8.37
CA LEU A 252 -12.23 0.72 -8.09
C LEU A 252 -13.03 0.73 -9.40
N PRO A 253 -14.14 -0.01 -9.48
CA PRO A 253 -15.17 0.19 -10.52
C PRO A 253 -15.62 1.65 -10.59
N GLU A 254 -16.06 2.08 -11.78
CA GLU A 254 -16.46 3.48 -12.00
C GLU A 254 -17.66 3.88 -11.16
N GLU A 255 -18.66 3.00 -11.08
CA GLU A 255 -19.79 3.12 -10.17
C GLU A 255 -19.57 2.26 -8.91
N PRO A 256 -19.95 2.74 -7.71
CA PRO A 256 -19.83 1.98 -6.48
C PRO A 256 -20.61 0.66 -6.52
N ASP A 257 -19.93 -0.44 -6.25
CA ASP A 257 -20.51 -1.78 -6.17
C ASP A 257 -20.04 -2.48 -4.88
N ILE A 258 -20.98 -2.67 -3.94
CA ILE A 258 -20.72 -3.34 -2.66
C ILE A 258 -20.43 -4.84 -2.84
N HIS A 259 -21.03 -5.50 -3.85
CA HIS A 259 -20.75 -6.90 -4.12
C HIS A 259 -19.33 -7.10 -4.64
N TRP A 260 -18.88 -6.23 -5.56
CA TRP A 260 -17.49 -6.22 -6.00
C TRP A 260 -16.54 -5.97 -4.81
N LEU A 261 -16.87 -5.01 -3.95
CA LEU A 261 -16.06 -4.68 -2.77
C LEU A 261 -15.86 -5.90 -1.87
N VAL A 262 -16.94 -6.63 -1.53
CA VAL A 262 -16.87 -7.78 -0.62
C VAL A 262 -16.18 -8.99 -1.27
N ARG A 263 -16.41 -9.24 -2.57
CA ARG A 263 -15.88 -10.42 -3.26
C ARG A 263 -14.44 -10.25 -3.73
N VAL A 264 -14.07 -9.06 -4.16
CA VAL A 264 -12.84 -8.85 -4.93
C VAL A 264 -11.79 -8.06 -4.16
N SER A 265 -12.21 -7.03 -3.42
CA SER A 265 -11.29 -6.12 -2.74
C SER A 265 -10.86 -6.63 -1.35
N PRO A 266 -9.79 -6.08 -0.76
CA PRO A 266 -9.50 -6.23 0.67
C PRO A 266 -10.50 -5.40 1.50
N TRP A 267 -11.77 -5.84 1.54
CA TRP A 267 -12.91 -5.07 2.01
C TRP A 267 -12.76 -4.50 3.43
N TRP A 268 -12.06 -5.20 4.32
CA TRP A 268 -11.91 -4.80 5.72
C TRP A 268 -10.92 -3.64 5.91
N THR A 269 -9.94 -3.47 5.00
CA THR A 269 -9.01 -2.31 4.99
C THR A 269 -9.35 -1.27 3.94
N ILE A 270 -10.37 -1.48 3.10
CA ILE A 270 -10.64 -0.62 1.94
C ILE A 270 -10.78 0.85 2.32
N LEU A 271 -11.43 1.15 3.46
CA LEU A 271 -11.59 2.51 3.95
C LEU A 271 -10.24 3.23 4.16
N HIS A 272 -9.22 2.51 4.65
CA HIS A 272 -7.88 3.07 4.81
C HIS A 272 -7.27 3.42 3.46
N TYR A 273 -7.31 2.52 2.47
CA TYR A 273 -6.78 2.80 1.13
C TYR A 273 -7.48 3.98 0.46
N LEU A 274 -8.82 4.07 0.57
CA LEU A 274 -9.62 5.18 0.05
C LEU A 274 -9.22 6.51 0.69
N MET A 275 -9.16 6.55 2.03
CA MET A 275 -8.80 7.77 2.75
C MET A 275 -7.34 8.18 2.51
N GLN A 276 -6.42 7.22 2.43
CA GLN A 276 -5.01 7.47 2.16
C GLN A 276 -4.82 8.12 0.78
N ALA A 277 -5.43 7.56 -0.26
CA ALA A 277 -5.38 8.13 -1.61
C ALA A 277 -6.09 9.48 -1.69
N ASN A 278 -7.32 9.59 -1.16
CA ASN A 278 -8.09 10.82 -1.24
C ASN A 278 -7.44 11.97 -0.47
N THR A 279 -6.81 11.70 0.67
CA THR A 279 -6.06 12.72 1.43
C THR A 279 -4.89 13.26 0.61
N ALA A 280 -4.13 12.38 -0.07
CA ALA A 280 -3.04 12.81 -0.94
C ALA A 280 -3.55 13.70 -2.09
N LEU A 281 -4.66 13.30 -2.73
CA LEU A 281 -5.26 14.05 -3.84
C LEU A 281 -5.82 15.40 -3.39
N LEU A 282 -6.55 15.46 -2.28
CA LEU A 282 -7.09 16.70 -1.72
C LEU A 282 -5.99 17.67 -1.31
N LEU A 283 -4.90 17.19 -0.71
CA LEU A 283 -3.72 18.00 -0.41
C LEU A 283 -3.06 18.53 -1.69
N GLY A 284 -2.95 17.68 -2.71
CA GLY A 284 -2.47 18.11 -4.02
C GLY A 284 -3.33 19.21 -4.63
N LEU A 285 -4.67 19.05 -4.63
CA LEU A 285 -5.61 20.06 -5.15
C LEU A 285 -5.51 21.38 -4.38
N SER A 286 -5.41 21.34 -3.04
CA SER A 286 -5.43 22.55 -2.21
C SER A 286 -4.11 23.31 -2.20
N CYS A 287 -2.98 22.61 -2.36
CA CYS A 287 -1.66 23.19 -2.09
C CYS A 287 -0.82 23.41 -3.35
N TRP A 288 -1.21 22.84 -4.50
CA TRP A 288 -0.42 22.93 -5.72
C TRP A 288 -1.17 23.72 -6.78
N SER A 289 -0.68 24.92 -7.08
CA SER A 289 -1.05 25.64 -8.30
C SER A 289 -0.47 24.89 -9.50
N ILE A 290 -1.31 24.06 -10.11
CA ILE A 290 -1.02 23.24 -11.30
C ILE A 290 -0.45 24.03 -12.50
N PRO A 291 -0.66 25.36 -12.65
CA PRO A 291 0.02 26.13 -13.70
C PRO A 291 1.55 26.19 -13.62
N GLU A 292 2.17 26.03 -12.44
CA GLU A 292 3.63 26.20 -12.28
C GLU A 292 4.44 24.91 -12.47
N LEU A 293 3.82 23.74 -12.31
CA LEU A 293 4.51 22.46 -12.48
C LEU A 293 4.84 22.16 -13.96
N PHE A 294 4.11 22.78 -14.89
CA PHE A 294 4.17 22.50 -16.32
C PHE A 294 5.00 23.49 -17.14
N LYS A 295 5.45 24.61 -16.56
CA LYS A 295 6.33 25.52 -17.31
C LYS A 295 7.76 25.00 -17.42
N ASP A 296 8.23 24.23 -16.44
CA ASP A 296 9.66 23.83 -16.37
C ASP A 296 9.93 22.31 -16.36
N THR A 297 8.91 21.45 -16.25
CA THR A 297 9.15 20.00 -16.18
C THR A 297 9.00 19.34 -17.56
N LYS A 298 10.13 19.09 -18.25
CA LYS A 298 10.15 18.18 -19.41
C LYS A 298 9.55 16.81 -18.99
N PRO A 299 8.70 16.18 -19.81
CA PRO A 299 8.19 14.85 -19.49
C PRO A 299 9.36 13.87 -19.30
N ILE A 300 9.47 13.32 -18.09
CA ILE A 300 10.52 12.36 -17.68
C ILE A 300 10.47 11.08 -18.53
N SER A 301 9.32 10.78 -19.15
CA SER A 301 9.14 9.73 -20.14
C SER A 301 7.90 10.03 -21.00
N PRO A 302 7.93 9.82 -22.33
CA PRO A 302 6.78 10.06 -23.22
C PRO A 302 5.56 9.16 -22.92
N ALA A 303 5.71 8.14 -22.07
CA ALA A 303 4.69 7.13 -21.79
C ALA A 303 3.73 7.48 -20.63
N THR A 304 3.98 8.53 -19.83
CA THR A 304 3.14 8.87 -18.66
C THR A 304 2.48 10.24 -18.82
N PRO A 305 1.15 10.32 -18.86
CA PRO A 305 0.45 11.58 -19.08
C PRO A 305 0.67 12.51 -17.90
N PRO A 306 0.61 13.82 -18.15
CA PRO A 306 0.69 14.83 -17.11
C PRO A 306 -0.44 14.63 -16.10
N ILE A 307 -0.10 14.61 -14.81
CA ILE A 307 -1.11 14.71 -13.76
C ILE A 307 -1.61 16.15 -13.72
N ASN A 308 -2.93 16.34 -13.74
CA ASN A 308 -3.56 17.65 -13.77
C ASN A 308 -4.76 17.69 -12.83
N THR A 309 -5.34 18.88 -12.68
CA THR A 309 -6.44 19.15 -11.75
C THR A 309 -7.62 18.25 -12.03
N GLN A 310 -7.94 18.05 -13.31
CA GLN A 310 -9.10 17.29 -13.74
C GLN A 310 -8.96 15.80 -13.39
N THR A 311 -7.79 15.21 -13.61
CA THR A 311 -7.50 13.82 -13.26
C THR A 311 -7.60 13.62 -11.75
N MET A 312 -7.03 14.53 -10.96
CA MET A 312 -7.09 14.47 -9.50
C MET A 312 -8.52 14.66 -8.98
N LEU A 313 -9.26 15.62 -9.52
CA LEU A 313 -10.65 15.87 -9.17
C LEU A 313 -11.54 14.68 -9.50
N LYS A 314 -11.37 14.06 -10.69
CA LYS A 314 -12.11 12.85 -11.08
C LYS A 314 -11.86 11.71 -10.09
N ALA A 315 -10.59 11.50 -9.70
CA ALA A 315 -10.21 10.50 -8.70
C ALA A 315 -10.84 10.80 -7.32
N CYS A 316 -10.78 12.07 -6.85
CA CYS A 316 -11.44 12.49 -5.61
C CYS A 316 -12.94 12.22 -5.64
N LYS A 317 -13.63 12.63 -6.71
CA LYS A 317 -15.07 12.41 -6.87
C LYS A 317 -15.44 10.93 -6.81
N LYS A 318 -14.63 10.08 -7.45
CA LYS A 318 -14.80 8.62 -7.40
C LYS A 318 -14.71 8.11 -5.97
N VAL A 319 -13.68 8.49 -5.21
CA VAL A 319 -13.56 8.06 -3.80
C VAL A 319 -14.74 8.55 -2.97
N ILE A 320 -15.19 9.80 -3.14
CA ILE A 320 -16.34 10.35 -2.40
C ILE A 320 -17.63 9.56 -2.70
N ARG A 321 -17.88 9.19 -3.96
CA ARG A 321 -19.03 8.32 -4.33
C ARG A 321 -18.97 6.95 -3.64
N TRP A 322 -17.78 6.34 -3.59
CA TRP A 322 -17.55 5.08 -2.89
C TRP A 322 -17.78 5.21 -1.38
N LEU A 323 -17.23 6.25 -0.74
CA LEU A 323 -17.42 6.51 0.69
C LEU A 323 -18.91 6.77 1.04
N HIS A 324 -19.62 7.51 0.18
CA HIS A 324 -21.07 7.73 0.32
C HIS A 324 -21.84 6.40 0.27
N THR A 325 -21.56 5.54 -0.70
CA THR A 325 -22.23 4.23 -0.81
C THR A 325 -21.92 3.33 0.39
N MET A 326 -20.67 3.32 0.86
CA MET A 326 -20.28 2.57 2.06
C MET A 326 -20.89 3.14 3.36
N SER A 327 -21.26 4.42 3.38
CA SER A 327 -21.76 5.09 4.59
C SER A 327 -23.12 4.60 5.07
N TYR A 328 -23.90 3.96 4.21
CA TYR A 328 -25.19 3.35 4.57
C TYR A 328 -25.04 2.17 5.54
N THR A 329 -23.88 1.50 5.53
CA THR A 329 -23.64 0.29 6.35
C THR A 329 -22.49 0.46 7.33
N ASN A 330 -21.64 1.48 7.16
CA ASN A 330 -20.43 1.67 7.95
C ASN A 330 -20.30 3.11 8.49
N THR A 331 -20.33 3.25 9.81
CA THR A 331 -20.24 4.56 10.49
C THR A 331 -18.90 5.25 10.29
N ALA A 332 -17.80 4.51 10.15
CA ALA A 332 -16.49 5.08 9.85
C ALA A 332 -16.44 5.62 8.41
N ALA A 333 -17.04 4.90 7.44
CA ALA A 333 -17.19 5.37 6.07
C ALA A 333 -18.06 6.63 5.99
N ARG A 334 -19.13 6.72 6.81
CA ARG A 334 -19.95 7.94 6.94
C ARG A 334 -19.12 9.14 7.39
N ARG A 335 -18.35 9.00 8.47
CA ARG A 335 -17.48 10.08 8.96
C ARG A 335 -16.46 10.51 7.90
N ALA A 336 -15.85 9.54 7.22
CA ALA A 336 -14.92 9.78 6.13
C ALA A 336 -15.57 10.54 4.96
N PHE A 337 -16.76 10.12 4.52
CA PHE A 337 -17.53 10.82 3.49
C PHE A 337 -17.78 12.28 3.86
N LEU A 338 -18.37 12.53 5.05
CA LEU A 338 -18.71 13.89 5.48
C LEU A 338 -17.48 14.81 5.57
N PHE A 339 -16.36 14.26 6.04
CA PHE A 339 -15.09 15.00 6.08
C PHE A 339 -14.60 15.35 4.67
N CYS A 340 -14.55 14.38 3.76
CA CYS A 340 -14.07 14.59 2.40
C CYS A 340 -14.98 15.51 1.59
N ASP A 341 -16.29 15.37 1.73
CA ASP A 341 -17.30 16.21 1.08
C ASP A 341 -17.22 17.66 1.56
N SER A 342 -17.15 17.88 2.89
CA SER A 342 -16.97 19.21 3.46
C SER A 342 -15.66 19.86 2.98
N PHE A 343 -14.56 19.11 2.97
CA PHE A 343 -13.27 19.63 2.53
C PHE A 343 -13.27 20.03 1.06
N ILE A 344 -13.78 19.18 0.16
CA ILE A 344 -13.77 19.45 -1.28
C ILE A 344 -14.68 20.64 -1.63
N ARG A 345 -15.85 20.75 -0.98
CA ARG A 345 -16.77 21.89 -1.17
C ARG A 345 -16.19 23.20 -0.69
N ARG A 346 -15.33 23.18 0.33
CA ARG A 346 -14.65 24.39 0.82
C ARG A 346 -13.56 24.89 -0.13
N ILE A 347 -12.81 24.00 -0.79
CA ILE A 347 -11.72 24.40 -1.69
C ILE A 347 -12.19 24.65 -3.14
N ALA A 348 -13.35 24.11 -3.53
CA ALA A 348 -13.84 24.19 -4.90
C ALA A 348 -14.05 25.63 -5.42
N PRO A 349 -14.64 26.57 -4.67
CA PRO A 349 -14.85 27.94 -5.16
C PRO A 349 -13.55 28.67 -5.47
N SER A 350 -12.53 28.54 -4.60
CA SER A 350 -11.22 29.19 -4.80
C SER A 350 -10.44 28.65 -5.98
N LEU A 351 -10.73 27.42 -6.40
CA LEU A 351 -10.00 26.70 -7.44
C LEU A 351 -10.83 26.51 -8.73
N GLY A 352 -12.08 27.01 -8.76
CA GLY A 352 -12.99 26.82 -9.90
C GLY A 352 -13.32 25.36 -10.19
N LEU A 353 -13.37 24.49 -9.17
CA LEU A 353 -13.61 23.06 -9.37
C LEU A 353 -15.09 22.78 -9.61
N ASP A 354 -15.38 22.07 -10.69
CA ASP A 354 -16.73 21.57 -10.94
C ASP A 354 -17.04 20.36 -10.04
N LEU A 355 -18.05 20.48 -9.17
CA LEU A 355 -18.49 19.44 -8.25
C LEU A 355 -19.72 18.64 -8.72
N THR A 356 -20.16 18.82 -9.97
CA THR A 356 -21.27 18.06 -10.55
C THR A 356 -21.10 16.53 -10.36
N GLY A 357 -22.20 15.85 -10.06
CA GLY A 357 -22.23 14.40 -9.84
C GLY A 357 -21.75 13.93 -8.47
N LEU A 358 -21.37 14.82 -7.55
CA LEU A 358 -21.11 14.44 -6.16
C LEU A 358 -22.42 14.29 -5.37
N PRO A 359 -22.57 13.20 -4.60
CA PRO A 359 -23.74 13.02 -3.73
C PRO A 359 -23.72 14.01 -2.56
N ASP A 360 -24.90 14.29 -2.01
CA ASP A 360 -25.06 15.11 -0.80
C ASP A 360 -25.31 14.22 0.43
N GLY A 361 -24.78 14.65 1.57
CA GLY A 361 -24.94 13.99 2.86
C GLY A 361 -26.37 14.03 3.42
N ALA A 362 -27.24 14.91 2.90
CA ALA A 362 -28.65 14.97 3.27
C ALA A 362 -29.41 13.66 3.02
N SER A 363 -28.95 12.85 2.06
CA SER A 363 -29.54 11.54 1.72
C SER A 363 -29.20 10.41 2.71
N LEU A 364 -28.29 10.64 3.65
CA LEU A 364 -27.79 9.60 4.53
C LEU A 364 -28.72 9.38 5.74
N PRO A 365 -28.92 8.13 6.20
CA PRO A 365 -29.82 7.82 7.32
C PRO A 365 -29.50 8.62 8.58
N SER A 366 -30.47 8.85 9.47
CA SER A 366 -30.16 9.49 10.75
C SER A 366 -29.24 8.59 11.59
N HIS A 367 -28.46 9.16 12.52
CA HIS A 367 -27.47 8.40 13.33
C HIS A 367 -28.10 7.26 14.15
N THR A 368 -29.43 7.32 14.34
CA THR A 368 -30.31 6.39 15.05
C THR A 368 -30.76 5.18 14.24
N ASP A 369 -30.74 5.22 12.91
CA ASP A 369 -31.30 4.16 12.04
C ASP A 369 -30.28 3.10 11.62
N SER A 370 -29.07 3.11 12.20
CA SER A 370 -28.06 2.09 11.94
C SER A 370 -28.42 0.80 12.68
N ILE A 371 -29.10 -0.10 11.97
CA ILE A 371 -29.67 -1.42 12.37
C ILE A 371 -28.68 -2.37 13.12
N TRP A 372 -27.42 -1.99 13.31
CA TRP A 372 -26.42 -2.75 14.07
C TRP A 372 -26.25 -2.31 15.53
N MET A 373 -27.01 -1.32 16.01
CA MET A 373 -27.12 -1.03 17.44
C MET A 373 -28.32 -1.76 18.07
N MET A 374 -28.15 -3.05 18.34
CA MET A 374 -28.87 -3.79 19.38
C MET A 374 -27.77 -4.61 20.08
N ALA A 375 -27.50 -4.53 21.38
CA ALA A 375 -28.33 -4.17 22.50
C ALA A 375 -27.47 -3.54 23.61
N ASP A 376 -27.81 -2.34 24.07
CA ASP A 376 -27.59 -1.99 25.46
C ASP A 376 -28.83 -2.44 26.23
N GLY A 377 -28.61 -3.35 27.18
CA GLY A 377 -29.66 -3.85 28.07
C GLY A 377 -30.24 -2.73 28.94
N PRO A 378 -31.43 -2.94 29.53
CA PRO A 378 -32.08 -1.92 30.34
C PRO A 378 -31.20 -1.57 31.56
N GLU A 379 -30.90 -0.28 31.71
CA GLU A 379 -30.36 0.28 32.94
C GLU A 379 -31.42 0.10 34.04
N GLU A 380 -31.21 -0.87 34.93
CA GLU A 380 -31.90 -0.90 36.22
C GLU A 380 -31.26 0.15 37.14
N ILE A 381 -32.12 1.09 37.51
CA ILE A 381 -31.93 2.15 38.50
C ILE A 381 -31.66 1.51 39.87
N CYS A 382 -30.59 1.97 40.54
CA CYS A 382 -30.55 1.99 42.00
C CYS A 382 -29.95 3.31 42.48
#